data_AF-A0A8C8S0L1-F1
#
_entry.id   AF-A0A8C8S0L1-F1
#
_cell.length_a   1.000
_cell.length_b   1.000
_cell.length_c   1.000
_cell.angle_alpha   90.00
_cell.angle_beta   90.00
_cell.angle_gamma   90.00
#
_symmetry.space_group_name_H-M   'P 1'
#
loop_
_entity.id
_entity.type
_entity.pdbx_description
1 polymer ?
#
loop_
_entity_poly.entity_id
_entity_poly.type
_entity_poly.pdbx_seq_one_letter_code
_entity_poly.pdbx_strand_id
1 'polypeptide(L)'
;MFETQIRSYQGDDPLDPWDRLVFALYLQGLRKAAGAASMTCSCCRYLQWVEGAFPLPSGQEHLSALLEQLVKVFIGYKRYHQDTRFVKHCIKLAEFISSPSQFFDFIYSQGVGTRTSGLYIAWAQQLETEGNMQHAGAVLQKGIHNQAEPVGSLQEQYRLFQSRIPRSQPLTQGEAKAELAMKCTHLKGITCHSF
;
A
#
# COMPACT_ATOMS: atom_id res chain seq x y z
N MET A 1 -6.01 -9.91 22.20
CA MET A 1 -5.00 -8.90 22.63
C MET A 1 -5.16 -7.62 21.78
N PHE A 2 -4.85 -7.63 20.48
CA PHE A 2 -5.05 -6.47 19.59
C PHE A 2 -6.52 -6.07 19.37
N GLU A 3 -7.40 -7.04 19.09
CA GLU A 3 -8.83 -6.78 18.90
C GLU A 3 -9.50 -6.16 20.14
N THR A 4 -8.97 -6.45 21.34
CA THR A 4 -9.46 -5.92 22.60
C THR A 4 -9.15 -4.42 22.73
N GLN A 5 -7.98 -3.97 22.28
CA GLN A 5 -7.59 -2.55 22.27
C GLN A 5 -8.31 -1.75 21.18
N ILE A 6 -8.61 -2.34 20.02
CA ILE A 6 -9.48 -1.70 19.02
C ILE A 6 -10.89 -1.50 19.59
N ARG A 7 -11.44 -2.52 20.25
CA ARG A 7 -12.78 -2.47 20.84
C ARG A 7 -12.90 -1.45 21.97
N SER A 8 -11.81 -1.14 22.68
CA SER A 8 -11.79 -0.14 23.74
C SER A 8 -11.31 1.25 23.30
N TYR A 9 -11.02 1.46 22.01
CA TYR A 9 -10.62 2.75 21.49
C TYR A 9 -11.81 3.70 21.39
N GLN A 10 -11.69 4.89 21.98
CA GLN A 10 -12.73 5.92 22.03
C GLN A 10 -12.43 7.14 21.13
N GLY A 11 -11.39 7.09 20.28
CA GLY A 11 -11.05 8.20 19.40
C GLY A 11 -11.90 8.25 18.12
N ASP A 12 -11.97 9.44 17.53
CA ASP A 12 -12.79 9.73 16.33
C ASP A 12 -12.24 9.15 15.02
N ASP A 13 -10.99 8.67 15.03
CA ASP A 13 -10.31 8.07 13.89
C ASP A 13 -10.04 6.57 14.11
N PRO A 14 -10.94 5.70 13.64
CA PRO A 14 -10.74 4.25 13.68
C PRO A 14 -9.43 3.75 13.05
N LEU A 15 -8.79 4.51 12.14
CA LEU A 15 -7.52 4.12 11.50
C LEU A 15 -6.30 4.35 12.41
N ASP A 16 -6.37 5.27 13.37
CA ASP A 16 -5.24 5.68 14.22
C ASP A 16 -4.62 4.53 15.03
N PRO A 17 -5.40 3.64 15.69
CA PRO A 17 -4.83 2.49 16.39
C PRO A 17 -4.06 1.56 15.44
N TRP A 18 -4.59 1.36 14.23
CA TRP A 18 -3.97 0.50 13.22
C TRP A 18 -2.65 1.08 12.70
N ASP A 19 -2.64 2.38 12.38
CA ASP A 19 -1.45 3.09 11.90
C ASP A 19 -0.32 3.02 12.93
N ARG A 20 -0.64 3.23 14.22
CA ARG A 20 0.34 3.12 15.32
C ARG A 20 0.91 1.71 15.44
N LEU A 21 0.08 0.69 15.26
CA LEU A 21 0.48 -0.71 15.38
C LEU A 21 1.31 -1.19 14.20
N VAL A 22 0.94 -0.79 12.98
CA VAL A 22 1.77 -1.03 11.79
C VAL A 22 3.12 -0.31 11.93
N PHE A 23 3.12 0.95 12.37
CA PHE A 23 4.35 1.72 12.57
C PHE A 23 5.27 1.07 13.60
N ALA A 24 4.71 0.55 14.70
CA ALA A 24 5.47 -0.18 15.69
C ALA A 24 6.11 -1.46 15.15
N LEU A 25 5.37 -2.26 14.38
CA LEU A 25 5.89 -3.46 13.74
C LEU A 25 6.99 -3.14 12.71
N TYR A 26 6.82 -2.04 11.97
CA TYR A 26 7.82 -1.55 11.03
C TYR A 26 9.13 -1.16 11.73
N LEU A 27 9.05 -0.45 12.86
CA LEU A 27 10.21 -0.07 13.67
C LEU A 27 10.92 -1.27 14.29
N GLN A 28 10.19 -2.30 14.73
CA GLN A 28 10.81 -3.54 15.24
C GLN A 28 11.61 -4.26 14.15
N GLY A 29 11.11 -4.28 12.90
CA GLY A 29 11.84 -4.81 11.75
C GLY A 29 13.14 -4.06 11.46
N LEU A 30 13.10 -2.72 11.48
CA LEU A 30 14.30 -1.88 11.29
C LEU A 30 15.35 -2.07 12.39
N ARG A 31 14.93 -2.28 13.65
CA ARG A 31 15.85 -2.55 14.76
C ARG A 31 16.62 -3.87 14.61
N LYS A 32 15.98 -4.91 14.07
CA LYS A 32 16.66 -6.19 13.77
C LYS A 32 17.70 -6.06 12.65
N ALA A 33 17.46 -5.17 11.68
CA ALA A 33 18.40 -4.90 10.58
C ALA A 33 19.54 -3.94 10.97
N ALA A 34 19.29 -2.98 11.87
CA ALA A 34 20.25 -1.95 12.25
C ALA A 34 21.23 -2.37 13.37
N GLY A 35 21.18 -3.62 13.84
CA GLY A 35 22.15 -4.19 14.78
C GLY A 35 22.42 -3.31 16.00
N ALA A 36 21.48 -3.23 16.95
CA ALA A 36 21.65 -2.75 18.33
C ALA A 36 22.76 -1.70 18.57
N ALA A 37 22.78 -0.58 17.82
CA ALA A 37 23.74 0.49 18.03
C ALA A 37 23.05 1.74 18.59
N SER A 38 23.39 2.04 19.85
CA SER A 38 23.14 3.26 20.62
C SER A 38 21.68 3.60 20.98
N MET A 39 21.33 3.27 22.23
CA MET A 39 19.99 3.38 22.81
C MET A 39 19.89 4.54 23.80
N THR A 40 19.98 5.78 23.32
CA THR A 40 19.76 7.00 24.11
C THR A 40 19.06 8.10 23.30
N CYS A 41 17.88 7.82 22.75
CA CYS A 41 17.02 8.85 22.14
C CYS A 41 15.64 8.87 22.80
N SER A 42 15.05 10.07 22.94
CA SER A 42 13.69 10.29 23.50
C SER A 42 12.60 9.49 22.76
N CYS A 43 12.85 9.07 21.52
CA CYS A 43 12.00 8.17 20.72
C CYS A 43 11.80 6.78 21.37
N CYS A 44 12.72 6.35 22.26
CA CYS A 44 12.65 5.06 22.93
C CYS A 44 11.48 4.93 23.92
N ARG A 45 10.94 6.02 24.48
CA ARG A 45 9.83 5.95 25.43
C ARG A 45 8.52 5.49 24.78
N TYR A 46 8.27 5.93 23.54
CA TYR A 46 7.13 5.47 22.75
C TYR A 46 7.30 3.98 22.40
N LEU A 47 8.49 3.57 21.98
CA LEU A 47 8.81 2.17 21.69
C LEU A 47 8.67 1.25 22.91
N GLN A 48 9.15 1.65 24.09
CA GLN A 48 8.97 0.88 25.33
C GLN A 48 7.50 0.77 25.75
N TRP A 49 6.70 1.83 25.57
CA TRP A 49 5.26 1.76 25.80
C TRP A 49 4.59 0.78 24.85
N VAL A 50 4.99 0.78 23.57
CA VAL A 50 4.45 -0.18 22.60
C VAL A 50 4.90 -1.61 22.90
N GLU A 51 6.16 -1.85 23.27
CA GLU A 51 6.67 -3.16 23.67
C GLU A 51 5.99 -3.70 24.93
N GLY A 52 5.65 -2.82 25.89
CA GLY A 52 4.92 -3.17 27.11
C GLY A 52 3.41 -3.34 26.94
N ALA A 53 2.79 -2.55 26.05
CA ALA A 53 1.37 -2.65 25.72
C ALA A 53 1.08 -3.82 24.75
N PHE A 54 2.11 -4.26 24.00
CA PHE A 54 2.00 -5.28 22.97
C PHE A 54 3.25 -6.17 22.97
N PRO A 55 3.29 -7.26 23.77
CA PRO A 55 4.30 -8.31 23.63
C PRO A 55 4.02 -9.07 22.32
N LEU A 56 4.46 -8.50 21.21
CA LEU A 56 4.20 -9.02 19.87
C LEU A 56 5.23 -10.08 19.50
N PRO A 57 4.81 -11.28 19.05
CA PRO A 57 5.72 -12.23 18.44
C PRO A 57 6.39 -11.58 17.23
N SER A 58 7.70 -11.74 17.10
CA SER A 58 8.42 -11.18 15.97
C SER A 58 8.00 -11.83 14.66
N GLY A 59 7.62 -11.06 13.63
CA GLY A 59 7.49 -11.62 12.29
C GLY A 59 6.90 -10.68 11.23
N GLN A 60 7.37 -10.86 9.98
CA GLN A 60 6.73 -10.28 8.79
C GLN A 60 5.35 -10.90 8.51
N GLU A 61 5.12 -12.15 8.91
CA GLU A 61 3.84 -12.87 8.74
C GLU A 61 2.70 -12.25 9.56
N HIS A 62 2.99 -11.71 10.75
CA HIS A 62 1.98 -11.02 11.54
C HIS A 62 1.64 -9.65 10.94
N LEU A 63 2.64 -8.97 10.38
CA LEU A 63 2.45 -7.68 9.70
C LEU A 63 1.59 -7.84 8.44
N SER A 64 1.82 -8.87 7.62
CA SER A 64 0.98 -9.14 6.45
C SER A 64 -0.47 -9.44 6.85
N ALA A 65 -0.70 -10.31 7.84
CA ALA A 65 -2.03 -10.62 8.35
C ALA A 65 -2.76 -9.39 8.91
N LEU A 66 -2.04 -8.53 9.64
CA LEU A 66 -2.58 -7.28 10.17
C LEU A 66 -2.98 -6.32 9.06
N LEU A 67 -2.11 -6.14 8.06
CA LEU A 67 -2.35 -5.28 6.91
C LEU A 67 -3.53 -5.78 6.07
N GLU A 68 -3.67 -7.10 5.88
CA GLU A 68 -4.83 -7.68 5.22
C GLU A 68 -6.13 -7.36 5.97
N GLN A 69 -6.14 -7.51 7.29
CA GLN A 69 -7.32 -7.21 8.10
C GLN A 69 -7.65 -5.72 8.05
N LEU A 70 -6.64 -4.85 8.12
CA LEU A 70 -6.79 -3.41 7.96
C LEU A 70 -7.43 -3.08 6.61
N VAL A 71 -6.89 -3.60 5.50
CA VAL A 71 -7.47 -3.34 4.17
C VAL A 71 -8.90 -3.87 4.08
N LYS A 72 -9.18 -5.09 4.56
CA LYS A 72 -10.54 -5.67 4.57
C LYS A 72 -11.55 -4.79 5.32
N VAL A 73 -11.16 -4.22 6.46
CA VAL A 73 -12.02 -3.33 7.25
C VAL A 73 -12.18 -1.97 6.56
N PHE A 74 -11.09 -1.35 6.13
CA PHE A 74 -11.08 0.06 5.72
C PHE A 74 -11.41 0.31 4.24
N ILE A 75 -11.34 -0.71 3.37
CA ILE A 75 -11.61 -0.55 1.93
C ILE A 75 -13.02 -0.03 1.64
N GLY A 76 -14.02 -0.36 2.48
CA GLY A 76 -15.39 0.14 2.33
C GLY A 76 -15.60 1.58 2.79
N TYR A 77 -14.68 2.14 3.58
CA TYR A 77 -14.83 3.46 4.18
C TYR A 77 -14.21 4.54 3.29
N LYS A 78 -15.03 5.14 2.42
CA LYS A 78 -14.61 6.17 1.44
C LYS A 78 -13.84 7.34 2.05
N ARG A 79 -14.06 7.69 3.33
CA ARG A 79 -13.34 8.76 4.04
C ARG A 79 -11.81 8.53 4.09
N TYR A 80 -11.36 7.27 4.01
CA TYR A 80 -9.94 6.92 4.07
C TYR A 80 -9.31 6.68 2.71
N HIS A 81 -10.09 6.69 1.62
CA HIS A 81 -9.58 6.37 0.28
C HIS A 81 -8.47 7.32 -0.17
N GLN A 82 -8.52 8.58 0.23
CA GLN A 82 -7.46 9.55 -0.08
C GLN A 82 -6.54 9.84 1.12
N ASP A 83 -6.69 9.09 2.22
CA ASP A 83 -5.82 9.23 3.39
C ASP A 83 -4.47 8.59 3.08
N THR A 84 -3.41 9.40 3.11
CA THR A 84 -2.04 8.98 2.84
C THR A 84 -1.60 7.81 3.71
N ARG A 85 -2.06 7.73 4.97
CA ARG A 85 -1.76 6.60 5.85
C ARG A 85 -2.34 5.33 5.26
N PHE A 86 -3.64 5.30 4.98
CA PHE A 86 -4.30 4.11 4.42
C PHE A 86 -3.67 3.66 3.09
N VAL A 87 -3.39 4.61 2.19
CA VAL A 87 -2.72 4.31 0.91
C VAL A 87 -1.35 3.67 1.13
N LYS A 88 -0.55 4.17 2.09
CA LYS A 88 0.74 3.57 2.45
C LYS A 88 0.59 2.14 2.98
N HIS A 89 -0.43 1.86 3.79
CA HIS A 89 -0.71 0.50 4.27
C HIS A 89 -1.04 -0.44 3.11
N CYS A 90 -1.85 0.00 2.14
CA CYS A 90 -2.14 -0.78 0.94
C CYS A 90 -0.86 -1.06 0.13
N ILE A 91 -0.05 -0.04 -0.13
CA ILE A 91 1.23 -0.21 -0.84
C ILE A 91 2.13 -1.21 -0.10
N LYS A 92 2.19 -1.12 1.24
CA LYS A 92 3.00 -2.01 2.05
C LYS A 92 2.50 -3.46 2.01
N LEU A 93 1.18 -3.66 1.97
CA LEU A 93 0.58 -4.98 1.84
C LEU A 93 0.97 -5.65 0.51
N ALA A 94 1.10 -4.86 -0.57
CA ALA A 94 1.49 -5.38 -1.88
C ALA A 94 2.84 -6.12 -1.86
N GLU A 95 3.77 -5.73 -0.98
CA GLU A 95 5.06 -6.42 -0.83
C GLU A 95 4.93 -7.87 -0.32
N PHE A 96 3.80 -8.22 0.32
CA PHE A 96 3.54 -9.54 0.90
C PHE A 96 2.62 -10.42 0.04
N ILE A 97 1.99 -9.87 -1.00
CA ILE A 97 1.03 -10.57 -1.85
C ILE A 97 1.72 -11.17 -3.07
N SER A 98 1.31 -12.35 -3.51
CA SER A 98 1.89 -13.06 -4.66
C SER A 98 1.64 -12.38 -6.02
N SER A 99 0.59 -11.57 -6.14
CA SER A 99 0.21 -10.86 -7.38
C SER A 99 -0.11 -9.38 -7.09
N PRO A 100 0.90 -8.56 -6.79
CA PRO A 100 0.73 -7.17 -6.37
C PRO A 100 0.13 -6.27 -7.45
N SER A 101 0.42 -6.49 -8.74
CA SER A 101 -0.20 -5.74 -9.84
C SER A 101 -1.74 -5.85 -9.83
N GLN A 102 -2.28 -7.06 -9.64
CA GLN A 102 -3.73 -7.27 -9.53
C GLN A 102 -4.31 -6.61 -8.27
N PHE A 103 -3.55 -6.60 -7.17
CA PHE A 103 -3.95 -5.93 -5.95
C PHE A 103 -4.01 -4.41 -6.13
N PHE A 104 -3.05 -3.81 -6.83
CA PHE A 104 -3.07 -2.38 -7.18
C PHE A 104 -4.29 -2.01 -8.03
N ASP A 105 -4.60 -2.82 -9.05
CA ASP A 105 -5.82 -2.65 -9.86
C ASP A 105 -7.09 -2.72 -8.99
N PHE A 106 -7.15 -3.68 -8.07
CA PHE A 106 -8.28 -3.84 -7.15
C PHE A 106 -8.47 -2.59 -6.28
N ILE A 107 -7.45 -2.15 -5.54
CA ILE A 107 -7.60 -0.99 -4.64
C ILE A 107 -7.89 0.29 -5.43
N TYR A 108 -7.31 0.43 -6.62
CA TYR A 108 -7.61 1.54 -7.52
C TYR A 108 -9.08 1.54 -7.96
N SER A 109 -9.63 0.37 -8.30
CA SER A 109 -11.06 0.23 -8.69
C SER A 109 -12.02 0.61 -7.57
N GLN A 110 -11.60 0.45 -6.31
CA GLN A 110 -12.35 0.89 -5.13
C GLN A 110 -12.26 2.41 -4.90
N GLY A 111 -11.39 3.12 -5.63
CA GLY A 111 -11.15 4.55 -5.48
C GLY A 111 -10.04 4.92 -4.49
N VAL A 112 -9.25 3.95 -4.02
CA VAL A 112 -8.17 4.18 -3.06
C VAL A 112 -6.97 4.82 -3.76
N GLY A 113 -6.42 5.87 -3.15
CA GLY A 113 -5.18 6.54 -3.54
C GLY A 113 -5.21 7.20 -4.92
N THR A 114 -6.39 7.43 -5.49
CA THR A 114 -6.54 8.03 -6.82
C THR A 114 -5.91 9.43 -6.92
N ARG A 115 -5.78 10.16 -5.79
CA ARG A 115 -5.14 11.48 -5.72
C ARG A 115 -3.74 11.45 -5.10
N THR A 116 -3.18 10.26 -4.83
CA THR A 116 -1.89 10.13 -4.15
C THR A 116 -0.83 9.65 -5.13
N SER A 117 0.21 10.45 -5.35
CA SER A 117 1.27 10.11 -6.31
C SER A 117 2.00 8.81 -5.95
N GLY A 118 2.18 8.56 -4.65
CA GLY A 118 2.85 7.37 -4.14
C GLY A 118 2.23 6.05 -4.58
N LEU A 119 0.90 6.01 -4.77
CA LEU A 119 0.22 4.81 -5.27
C LEU A 119 0.67 4.48 -6.69
N TYR A 120 0.60 5.46 -7.59
CA TYR A 120 0.95 5.28 -9.00
C TYR A 120 2.43 4.96 -9.18
N ILE A 121 3.30 5.58 -8.38
CA ILE A 121 4.75 5.31 -8.42
C ILE A 121 5.03 3.87 -7.98
N ALA A 122 4.49 3.43 -6.84
CA ALA A 122 4.69 2.06 -6.35
C ALA A 122 4.13 1.01 -7.32
N TRP A 123 2.96 1.29 -7.90
CA TRP A 123 2.34 0.41 -8.88
C TRP A 123 3.18 0.31 -10.16
N ALA A 124 3.68 1.44 -10.68
CA ALA A 124 4.55 1.44 -11.86
C ALA A 124 5.87 0.68 -11.60
N GLN A 125 6.49 0.87 -10.43
CA GLN A 125 7.70 0.14 -10.03
C GLN A 125 7.47 -1.38 -9.93
N GLN A 126 6.29 -1.78 -9.46
CA GLN A 126 5.93 -3.19 -9.41
C GLN A 126 5.80 -3.78 -10.83
N LEU A 127 5.14 -3.06 -11.73
CA LEU A 127 5.01 -3.45 -13.13
C LEU A 127 6.38 -3.48 -13.85
N GLU A 128 7.29 -2.57 -13.53
CA GLU A 128 8.68 -2.61 -14.01
C GLU A 128 9.40 -3.89 -13.56
N THR A 129 9.21 -4.30 -12.30
CA THR A 129 9.81 -5.51 -11.74
C THR A 129 9.26 -6.77 -12.42
N GLU A 130 8.01 -6.74 -12.85
CA GLU A 130 7.36 -7.79 -13.64
C GLU A 130 7.71 -7.75 -15.14
N GLY A 131 8.51 -6.77 -15.58
CA GLY A 131 8.92 -6.57 -16.97
C GLY A 131 7.84 -5.92 -17.85
N ASN A 132 6.72 -5.49 -17.29
CA ASN A 132 5.59 -4.91 -18.00
C ASN A 132 5.75 -3.39 -18.17
N MET A 133 6.73 -2.98 -18.98
CA MET A 133 7.06 -1.57 -19.21
C MET A 133 5.88 -0.77 -19.80
N GLN A 134 5.08 -1.36 -20.70
CA GLN A 134 3.96 -0.67 -21.32
C GLN A 134 2.92 -0.23 -20.28
N HIS A 135 2.54 -1.13 -19.37
CA HIS A 135 1.57 -0.82 -18.32
C HIS A 135 2.16 0.12 -17.26
N ALA A 136 3.44 -0.01 -16.93
CA ALA A 136 4.11 0.91 -16.00
C ALA A 136 4.02 2.37 -16.49
N GLY A 137 4.29 2.59 -17.78
CA GLY A 137 4.16 3.91 -18.40
C GLY A 137 2.72 4.44 -18.38
N ALA A 138 1.74 3.58 -18.68
CA ALA A 138 0.32 3.94 -18.66
C ALA A 138 -0.16 4.33 -17.25
N VAL A 139 0.30 3.63 -16.20
CA VAL A 139 -0.03 3.95 -14.80
C VAL A 139 0.53 5.30 -14.39
N LEU A 140 1.78 5.63 -14.76
CA LEU A 140 2.37 6.93 -14.45
C LEU A 140 1.63 8.08 -15.17
N GLN A 141 1.31 7.91 -16.45
CA GLN A 141 0.50 8.88 -17.20
C GLN A 141 -0.88 9.07 -16.58
N LYS A 142 -1.52 7.98 -16.16
CA LYS A 142 -2.82 8.00 -15.46
C LYS A 142 -2.74 8.78 -14.15
N GLY A 143 -1.66 8.64 -13.38
CA GLY A 143 -1.42 9.43 -12.18
C GLY A 143 -1.27 10.93 -12.45
N ILE A 144 -0.55 11.29 -13.52
CA ILE A 144 -0.39 12.69 -13.96
C ILE A 144 -1.74 13.27 -14.40
N HIS A 145 -2.51 12.53 -15.20
CA HIS A 145 -3.84 12.95 -15.65
C HIS A 145 -4.81 13.19 -14.48
N ASN A 146 -4.74 12.33 -13.46
CA ASN A 146 -5.55 12.45 -12.25
C ASN A 146 -5.04 13.52 -11.28
N GLN A 147 -3.99 14.27 -11.63
CA GLN A 147 -3.38 15.32 -10.81
C GLN A 147 -3.02 14.82 -9.40
N ALA A 148 -2.50 13.59 -9.31
CA ALA A 148 -2.19 12.98 -8.03
C ALA A 148 -1.00 13.69 -7.35
N GLU A 149 -1.16 14.06 -6.08
CA GLU A 149 -0.20 14.88 -5.36
C GLU A 149 0.83 14.06 -4.59
N PRO A 150 2.09 14.53 -4.51
CA PRO A 150 2.66 15.64 -5.29
C PRO A 150 2.86 15.28 -6.78
N VAL A 151 2.32 16.11 -7.68
CA VAL A 151 2.38 15.89 -9.14
C VAL A 151 3.81 15.95 -9.66
N GLY A 152 4.63 16.84 -9.10
CA GLY A 152 6.05 16.97 -9.49
C GLY A 152 6.84 15.67 -9.29
N SER A 153 6.54 14.91 -8.23
CA SER A 153 7.18 13.61 -8.00
C SER A 153 6.77 12.59 -9.06
N LEU A 154 5.52 12.61 -9.51
CA LEU A 154 5.03 11.74 -10.57
C LEU A 154 5.66 12.07 -11.93
N GLN A 155 5.75 13.36 -12.27
CA GLN A 155 6.39 13.83 -13.49
C GLN A 155 7.88 13.47 -13.50
N GLU A 156 8.56 13.61 -12.37
CA GLU A 156 9.95 13.19 -12.20
C GLU A 156 10.12 11.69 -12.48
N GLN A 157 9.30 10.85 -11.83
CA GLN A 157 9.36 9.41 -12.00
C GLN A 157 9.03 9.01 -13.44
N TYR A 158 8.07 9.66 -14.08
CA TYR A 158 7.75 9.42 -15.48
C TYR A 158 8.92 9.75 -16.43
N ARG A 159 9.61 10.87 -16.19
CA ARG A 159 10.81 11.23 -16.96
C ARG A 159 11.94 10.21 -16.76
N LEU A 160 12.18 9.77 -15.52
CA LEU A 160 13.18 8.75 -15.22
C LEU A 160 12.82 7.41 -15.89
N PHE A 161 11.56 7.03 -15.84
CA PHE A 161 11.04 5.84 -16.50
C PHE A 161 11.29 5.89 -18.02
N GLN A 162 10.94 7.00 -18.68
CA GLN A 162 11.19 7.18 -20.12
C GLN A 162 12.67 7.05 -20.51
N SER A 163 13.58 7.51 -19.65
CA SER A 163 15.02 7.40 -19.92
C SER A 163 15.54 5.95 -19.92
N ARG A 164 14.81 5.02 -19.30
CA ARG A 164 15.15 3.60 -19.22
C ARG A 164 14.64 2.80 -20.42
N ILE A 165 13.74 3.36 -21.21
CA ILE A 165 13.19 2.69 -22.40
C ILE A 165 14.08 3.00 -23.61
N PRO A 166 14.62 1.98 -24.31
CA PRO A 166 15.35 2.19 -25.54
C PRO A 166 14.47 2.90 -26.58
N ARG A 167 14.99 3.97 -27.21
CA ARG A 167 14.31 4.80 -28.22
C ARG A 167 13.69 4.05 -29.41
N SER A 168 13.94 2.75 -29.55
CA SER A 168 13.44 1.88 -30.60
C SER A 168 12.04 1.30 -30.35
N GLN A 169 11.40 1.57 -29.21
CA GLN A 169 9.99 1.22 -28.97
C GLN A 169 9.14 2.48 -28.76
N PRO A 170 8.32 2.88 -29.76
CA PRO A 170 7.31 3.91 -29.52
C PRO A 170 6.28 3.33 -28.56
N LEU A 171 6.21 3.87 -27.34
CA LEU A 171 5.01 3.71 -26.50
C LEU A 171 3.89 4.44 -27.24
N THR A 172 2.96 3.71 -27.84
CA THR A 172 1.83 4.28 -28.58
C THR A 172 1.05 5.20 -27.65
N GLN A 173 1.19 6.50 -27.88
CA GLN A 173 0.33 7.53 -27.31
C GLN A 173 -1.01 7.47 -28.05
N GLY A 174 -2.06 7.03 -27.36
CA GLY A 174 -3.37 6.68 -27.94
C GLY A 174 -3.46 5.16 -28.07
N GLU A 175 -4.40 4.45 -27.45
CA GLU A 175 -5.84 4.66 -27.55
C GLU A 175 -6.52 4.21 -26.25
N ALA A 176 -7.17 5.15 -25.56
CA ALA A 176 -8.13 4.83 -24.52
C ALA A 176 -9.51 4.63 -25.16
N LYS A 177 -9.85 3.38 -25.53
CA LYS A 177 -11.24 2.91 -25.47
C LYS A 177 -11.36 1.40 -25.61
N ALA A 178 -12.08 0.84 -24.64
CA ALA A 178 -12.78 -0.44 -24.64
C ALA A 178 -11.94 -1.72 -24.77
N GLU A 179 -11.75 -2.40 -23.64
CA GLU A 179 -12.40 -3.71 -23.48
C GLU A 179 -12.61 -4.02 -22.00
N LEU A 180 -13.87 -3.94 -21.58
CA LEU A 180 -14.34 -4.40 -20.29
C LEU A 180 -14.74 -5.88 -20.46
N ALA A 181 -14.31 -6.69 -19.49
CA ALA A 181 -14.80 -8.01 -19.14
C ALA A 181 -14.32 -9.22 -19.97
N MET A 182 -13.36 -9.96 -19.39
CA MET A 182 -13.58 -11.38 -19.16
C MET A 182 -12.82 -11.91 -17.93
N LYS A 183 -13.60 -12.05 -16.84
CA LYS A 183 -13.54 -13.05 -15.74
C LYS A 183 -12.18 -13.67 -15.36
N CYS A 184 -11.81 -13.49 -14.10
CA CYS A 184 -11.12 -14.54 -13.35
C CYS A 184 -11.95 -14.99 -12.14
N THR A 185 -12.65 -16.10 -12.34
CA THR A 185 -13.11 -17.00 -11.30
C THR A 185 -11.92 -17.68 -10.64
N HIS A 186 -11.42 -17.16 -9.52
CA HIS A 186 -10.95 -17.94 -8.36
C HIS A 186 -10.45 -17.01 -7.25
N LEU A 187 -11.39 -16.46 -6.50
CA LEU A 187 -11.23 -16.18 -5.08
C LEU A 187 -12.31 -17.00 -4.35
N LYS A 188 -12.29 -18.32 -4.54
CA LYS A 188 -13.00 -19.24 -3.64
C LYS A 188 -12.10 -19.48 -2.44
N GLY A 189 -12.38 -18.78 -1.36
CA GLY A 189 -11.64 -18.95 -0.11
C GLY A 189 -12.02 -18.01 1.04
N ILE A 190 -12.85 -17.00 0.79
CA ILE A 190 -13.42 -16.18 1.88
C ILE A 190 -14.94 -16.35 1.83
N THR A 191 -15.43 -17.30 2.60
CA THR A 191 -16.84 -17.63 2.74
C THR A 191 -17.60 -16.48 3.41
N CYS A 192 -18.46 -15.82 2.65
CA CYS A 192 -19.59 -15.06 3.19
C CYS A 192 -20.75 -16.06 3.37
N HIS A 193 -21.11 -16.36 4.62
CA HIS A 193 -22.33 -17.11 4.93
C HIS A 193 -23.56 -16.21 4.66
N SER A 194 -24.57 -16.76 3.99
CA SER A 194 -25.91 -16.16 3.88
C SER A 194 -26.95 -17.15 4.40
N PHE A 195 -27.35 -16.93 5.65
CA PHE A 195 -28.67 -17.03 6.31
C PHE A 195 -28.45 -17.27 7.81
#